data_AF-A0A938CQ22-F1
#
_entry.id   AF-A0A938CQ22-F1
#
_cell.length_a   1.000
_cell.length_b   1.000
_cell.length_c   1.000
_cell.angle_alpha   90.00
_cell.angle_beta   90.00
_cell.angle_gamma   90.00
#
_symmetry.space_group_name_H-M   'P 1'
#
loop_
_entity.id
_entity.type
_entity.pdbx_description
1 polymer ?
#
loop_
_entity_poly.entity_id
_entity_poly.type
_entity_poly.pdbx_seq_one_letter_code
_entity_poly.pdbx_strand_id
1 'polypeptide(L)' 'MSLQNATPALFAFARYFTRPFCPHCGSEQMVPESSEFAGRGRVRHAWHCDDCGQDFCTDVELGNVTV' A
#
# COMPACT_ATOMS: atom_id res chain seq x y z
N MET A 1 23.64 -11.96 10.61
CA MET A 1 22.29 -11.51 10.20
C MET A 1 22.43 -10.16 9.52
N SER A 2 21.87 -9.99 8.33
CA SER A 2 21.67 -8.63 7.82
C SER A 2 20.45 -8.58 6.90
N LEU A 3 19.40 -7.89 7.37
CA LEU A 3 18.46 -7.19 6.52
C LEU A 3 18.86 -5.73 6.60
N GLN A 4 19.13 -5.11 5.45
CA GLN A 4 19.35 -3.67 5.38
C GLN A 4 18.59 -3.10 4.19
N ASN A 5 17.56 -2.31 4.52
CA ASN A 5 16.78 -1.53 3.57
C ASN A 5 16.29 -0.24 4.27
N ALA A 6 16.68 0.90 3.71
CA ALA A 6 16.15 2.28 3.85
C ALA A 6 16.77 3.08 2.67
N THR A 7 16.30 4.22 2.17
CA THR A 7 15.40 5.25 2.69
C THR A 7 14.56 5.79 1.53
N PRO A 8 13.28 6.12 1.74
CA PRO A 8 12.49 6.78 0.71
C PRO A 8 12.29 8.25 1.05
N ALA A 9 12.95 9.12 0.29
CA ALA A 9 12.50 10.46 -0.10
C ALA A 9 13.47 10.86 -1.22
N LEU A 10 13.03 11.48 -2.30
CA LEU A 10 12.95 12.93 -2.30
C LEU A 10 12.03 13.37 -3.45
N PHE A 11 10.81 13.72 -3.08
CA PHE A 11 9.82 14.48 -3.86
C PHE A 11 9.16 13.78 -5.07
N ALA A 12 7.82 13.75 -5.04
CA ALA A 12 6.93 13.75 -6.20
C ALA A 12 6.66 12.45 -7.00
N PHE A 13 7.35 11.33 -6.83
CA PHE A 13 7.05 10.16 -7.67
C PHE A 13 6.08 9.15 -7.04
N ALA A 14 4.86 9.69 -6.83
CA ALA A 14 3.53 9.05 -6.83
C ALA A 14 2.94 8.40 -5.55
N ARG A 15 3.49 8.76 -4.38
CA ARG A 15 3.08 8.33 -3.01
C ARG A 15 3.40 6.86 -2.76
N TYR A 16 4.11 6.59 -1.66
CA TYR A 16 4.14 5.28 -1.00
C TYR A 16 2.77 4.57 -1.12
N PHE A 17 2.62 3.65 -2.07
CA PHE A 17 1.60 2.60 -2.19
C PHE A 17 0.19 2.95 -1.64
N THR A 18 -0.31 4.13 -2.06
CA THR A 18 -1.65 4.70 -1.82
C THR A 18 -2.24 4.41 -0.44
N ARG A 19 -1.97 5.23 0.59
CA ARG A 19 -2.85 5.31 1.77
C ARG A 19 -4.29 5.56 1.31
N PRO A 20 -5.14 4.54 1.22
CA PRO A 20 -6.49 4.74 0.72
C PRO A 20 -7.29 5.49 1.78
N PHE A 21 -8.29 6.23 1.33
CA PHE A 21 -9.42 6.49 2.20
C PHE A 21 -10.29 5.25 2.22
N CYS A 22 -10.79 4.88 3.41
CA CYS A 22 -11.78 3.83 3.53
C CYS A 22 -12.97 4.17 2.61
N PRO A 23 -13.39 3.27 1.72
CA PRO A 23 -14.50 3.54 0.81
C PRO A 23 -15.85 3.67 1.53
N HIS A 24 -15.92 3.31 2.82
CA HIS A 24 -17.13 3.35 3.62
C HIS A 24 -17.27 4.62 4.47
N CYS A 25 -16.21 5.03 5.18
CA CYS A 25 -16.25 6.18 6.09
C CYS A 25 -15.34 7.34 5.68
N GLY A 26 -14.50 7.17 4.66
CA GLY A 26 -13.55 8.20 4.23
C GLY A 26 -12.34 8.38 5.15
N SER A 27 -12.17 7.54 6.17
CA SER A 27 -11.01 7.60 7.06
C SER A 27 -9.73 7.22 6.33
N GLU A 28 -8.64 7.93 6.60
CA GLU A 28 -7.35 7.68 5.96
C GLU A 28 -6.65 6.46 6.57
N GLN A 29 -6.27 5.49 5.73
CA GLN A 29 -5.60 4.28 6.20
C GLN A 29 -4.09 4.41 6.16
N MET A 30 -3.42 3.93 7.20
CA MET A 30 -1.98 4.12 7.40
C MET A 30 -1.14 2.92 6.99
N VAL A 31 -1.60 1.70 7.28
CA VAL A 31 -0.90 0.45 6.98
C VAL A 31 -1.92 -0.63 6.61
N PRO A 32 -1.65 -1.46 5.59
CA PRO A 32 -2.48 -2.62 5.32
C PRO A 32 -2.16 -3.74 6.31
N GLU A 33 -3.17 -4.56 6.62
CA GLU A 33 -3.04 -5.77 7.44
C GLU A 33 -2.10 -6.79 6.79
N SER A 34 -2.17 -6.89 5.45
CA SER A 34 -1.30 -7.77 4.69
C SER A 34 -1.07 -7.24 3.28
N SER A 35 0.05 -7.66 2.69
CA SER A 35 0.39 -7.37 1.31
C SER A 35 0.87 -8.64 0.62
N GLU A 36 0.33 -8.94 -0.55
CA GLU A 36 0.70 -10.10 -1.36
C GLU A 36 1.11 -9.70 -2.77
N PHE A 37 2.07 -10.44 -3.35
CA PHE A 37 2.37 -10.31 -4.77
C PHE A 37 1.36 -11.14 -5.57
N ALA A 38 0.35 -10.47 -6.13
CA ALA A 38 -0.73 -11.10 -6.88
C ALA A 38 -0.32 -11.54 -8.31
N GLY A 39 0.98 -11.46 -8.64
CA GLY A 39 1.53 -11.80 -9.95
C GLY A 39 1.42 -10.64 -10.96
N ARG A 40 2.07 -10.81 -12.13
CA ARG A 40 2.06 -9.83 -13.24
C ARG A 40 2.50 -8.41 -12.85
N GLY A 41 3.37 -8.28 -11.86
CA GLY A 41 3.81 -6.97 -11.38
C GLY A 41 2.77 -6.25 -10.51
N ARG A 42 1.84 -6.96 -9.88
CA ARG A 42 0.82 -6.38 -8.99
C ARG A 42 1.07 -6.76 -7.54
N VAL A 43 0.91 -5.79 -6.65
CA VAL A 43 0.84 -6.01 -5.20
C VAL A 43 -0.59 -5.72 -4.76
N ARG A 44 -1.20 -6.65 -4.01
CA ARG A 44 -2.49 -6.44 -3.37
C ARG A 44 -2.30 -6.14 -1.91
N HIS A 45 -3.03 -5.16 -1.42
CA HIS A 45 -3.09 -4.77 -0.01
C HIS A 45 -4.48 -5.07 0.54
N ALA A 46 -4.54 -5.75 1.69
CA ALA A 46 -5.77 -5.94 2.45
C ALA A 46 -5.80 -4.97 3.63
N TRP A 47 -6.95 -4.36 3.88
CA TRP A 47 -7.13 -3.29 4.86
C TRP A 47 -8.29 -3.61 5.80
N HIS A 48 -8.12 -3.28 7.08
CA HIS A 48 -9.19 -3.16 8.04
C HIS A 48 -9.29 -1.68 8.45
N CYS A 49 -10.49 -1.11 8.41
CA CYS A 49 -10.68 0.28 8.83
C CYS A 49 -10.96 0.36 10.33
N ASP A 50 -10.02 0.90 11.11
CA ASP A 50 -10.17 1.03 12.57
C ASP A 50 -11.36 1.91 12.99
N ASP A 51 -11.78 2.86 12.14
CA ASP A 51 -12.87 3.79 12.47
C ASP A 51 -14.27 3.20 12.25
N CYS A 52 -14.44 2.34 11.24
CA CYS A 52 -15.77 1.79 10.90
C CYS A 52 -15.86 0.26 10.94
N GLY A 53 -14.73 -0.43 11.18
CA GLY A 53 -14.64 -1.88 11.31
C GLY A 53 -14.79 -2.66 10.00
N GLN A 54 -14.75 -2.00 8.85
CA GLN A 54 -14.99 -2.62 7.55
C GLN A 54 -13.70 -2.98 6.82
N ASP A 55 -13.67 -4.17 6.23
CA ASP A 55 -12.57 -4.68 5.43
C ASP A 55 -12.69 -4.30 3.95
N PHE A 56 -11.56 -4.04 3.30
CA PHE A 56 -11.48 -3.81 1.86
C PHE A 56 -10.06 -4.08 1.31
N CYS A 57 -9.90 -4.07 -0.01
CA CYS A 57 -8.62 -4.32 -0.68
C CYS A 57 -8.27 -3.23 -1.70
N THR A 58 -6.97 -3.02 -1.92
CA THR A 58 -6.44 -2.21 -3.03
C THR A 58 -5.36 -2.96 -3.79
N ASP A 59 -5.18 -2.64 -5.08
CA ASP A 59 -4.12 -3.20 -5.92
C ASP A 59 -3.19 -2.06 -6.38
N VAL A 60 -1.87 -2.28 -6.32
CA VAL A 60 -0.85 -1.37 -6.86
C VAL A 60 -0.05 -2.08 -7.95
N GLU A 61 0.10 -1.41 -9.08
CA GLU A 61 0.91 -1.89 -10.20
C GLU A 61 2.36 -1.41 -10.03
N LEU A 62 3.28 -2.37 -9.99
CA LEU A 62 4.72 -2.13 -10.06
C LEU A 62 5.05 -1.79 -11.51
N GLY A 63 5.14 -0.49 -11.83
CA GLY A 63 5.64 -0.06 -13.13
C GLY A 63 7.05 -0.59 -13.40
N ASN A 64 7.52 -0.50 -14.65
CA ASN A 64 8.90 -0.79 -15.03
C ASN A 64 9.83 0.26 -14.40
N VAL A 65 10.06 0.16 -13.09
CA VAL A 65 11.02 0.98 -12.36
C VAL A 65 12.40 0.43 -12.74
N THR A 66 13.02 1.01 -13.76
CA THR A 66 14.43 0.77 -14.07
C THR A 66 15.23 1.30 -12.88
N VAL A 67 15.71 0.38 -12.04
CA VAL A 67 16.56 0.66 -10.87
C VAL A 67 17.94 1.10 -11.31
#